data_AF-A0A1V2AVV8-F1
#
_entry.id   AF-A0A1V2AVV8-F1
#
_cell.length_a   1.000
_cell.length_b   1.000
_cell.length_c   1.000
_cell.angle_alpha   90.00
_cell.angle_beta   90.00
_cell.angle_gamma   90.00
#
_symmetry.space_group_name_H-M   'P 1'
#
loop_
_entity.id
_entity.type
_entity.pdbx_description
1 polymer ?
#
loop_
_entity_poly.entity_id
_entity_poly.type
_entity_poly.pdbx_seq_one_letter_code
_entity_poly.pdbx_strand_id
1 'polypeptide(L)'
;MYPFANKYFTPQQINAFILSKGIEDPYVDLFREQVELYLKDVDENEDCSKEEWGESSLRCSWDYVTHYSAQLNRGHGTLWATYYAKECFLEDEEKAFTEAWYTIWKDDKSLALTELNIYCSGLDKDEFYKAQFIDAISNLCLFKEAHQLAEEWSANYHQKIKSGKSELHARLYADNAEIYSEIYAEKYASTYEQYLDQGKSEAYAVARAQLTAEKYNEHFFYTSTIEKEEQMNMEDAIAGHMIAWEYLRSLDLQQEARFIDIYNSVYLGRGDIPEIYRLSGTAREEKILEMALQRYNK
;
A
#
# COMPACT_ATOMS: atom_id res chain seq x y z
N MET A 1 12.84 -33.51 31.70
CA MET A 1 14.16 -34.20 31.66
C MET A 1 14.63 -34.09 30.22
N TYR A 2 15.88 -33.65 29.98
CA TYR A 2 16.41 -33.28 28.64
C TYR A 2 17.34 -34.40 28.11
N PRO A 3 16.79 -35.51 27.58
CA PRO A 3 17.57 -36.67 27.15
C PRO A 3 18.59 -36.39 26.07
N PHE A 4 18.34 -35.47 25.13
CA PHE A 4 19.27 -35.13 24.06
C PHE A 4 20.40 -34.25 24.59
N ALA A 5 20.09 -33.18 25.32
CA ALA A 5 21.09 -32.30 25.94
C ALA A 5 22.08 -33.07 26.82
N ASN A 6 21.61 -34.07 27.58
CA ASN A 6 22.46 -34.89 28.45
C ASN A 6 23.44 -35.81 27.69
N LYS A 7 23.27 -36.04 26.38
CA LYS A 7 24.23 -36.79 25.54
C LYS A 7 25.44 -35.92 25.16
N TYR A 8 25.24 -34.62 25.06
CA TYR A 8 26.22 -33.66 24.56
C TYR A 8 26.83 -32.80 25.68
N PHE A 9 26.08 -32.59 26.77
CA PHE A 9 26.45 -31.70 27.85
C PHE A 9 26.15 -32.26 29.23
N THR A 10 26.99 -31.90 30.19
CA THR A 10 26.66 -31.98 31.61
C THR A 10 25.72 -30.82 32.00
N PRO A 11 24.86 -30.99 33.02
CA PRO A 11 24.06 -29.88 33.55
C PRO A 11 24.89 -28.65 33.95
N GLN A 12 26.12 -28.88 34.45
CA GLN A 12 27.05 -27.82 34.83
C GLN A 12 27.52 -26.99 33.63
N GLN A 13 27.76 -27.61 32.47
CA GLN A 13 28.15 -26.90 31.25
C GLN A 13 27.03 -25.99 30.74
N ILE A 14 25.78 -26.49 30.71
CA ILE A 14 24.62 -25.69 30.32
C ILE A 14 24.42 -24.52 31.28
N ASN A 15 24.54 -24.75 32.59
CA ASN A 15 24.42 -23.69 33.61
C ASN A 15 25.53 -22.64 33.50
N ALA A 16 26.78 -23.07 33.26
CA ALA A 16 27.88 -22.15 33.04
C ALA A 16 27.64 -21.27 31.79
N PHE A 17 27.06 -21.83 30.74
CA PHE A 17 26.71 -21.09 29.54
C PHE A 17 25.62 -20.04 29.83
N ILE A 18 24.51 -20.44 30.45
CA ILE A 18 23.42 -19.55 30.89
C ILE A 18 23.96 -18.36 31.69
N LEU A 19 24.82 -18.63 32.68
CA LEU A 19 25.44 -17.60 33.51
C LEU A 19 26.37 -16.68 32.72
N SER A 20 27.19 -17.24 31.82
CA SER A 20 28.14 -16.43 31.03
C SER A 20 27.44 -15.52 30.01
N LYS A 21 26.24 -15.90 29.53
CA LYS A 21 25.42 -15.13 28.61
C LYS A 21 24.41 -14.20 29.30
N GLY A 22 24.24 -14.32 30.61
CA GLY A 22 23.30 -13.49 31.37
C GLY A 22 21.84 -13.73 30.98
N ILE A 23 21.47 -14.97 30.66
CA ILE A 23 20.06 -15.31 30.34
C ILE A 23 19.23 -15.15 31.61
N GLU A 24 18.21 -14.28 31.55
CA GLU A 24 17.34 -13.98 32.69
C GLU A 24 16.45 -15.17 33.07
N ASP A 25 16.13 -15.28 34.37
CA ASP A 25 15.37 -16.40 34.96
C ASP A 25 14.10 -16.80 34.19
N PRO A 26 13.24 -15.87 33.69
CA PRO A 26 12.04 -16.24 32.96
C PRO A 26 12.29 -17.01 31.66
N TYR A 27 13.51 -16.92 31.10
CA TYR A 27 13.87 -17.52 29.82
C TYR A 27 14.83 -18.72 29.95
N VAL A 28 15.24 -19.08 31.17
CA VAL A 28 16.15 -20.20 31.41
C VAL A 28 15.56 -21.53 30.94
N ASP A 29 14.29 -21.79 31.24
CA ASP A 29 13.63 -23.03 30.82
C ASP A 29 13.42 -23.07 29.31
N LEU A 30 13.01 -21.93 28.71
CA LEU A 30 12.90 -21.78 27.26
C LEU A 30 14.24 -22.05 26.57
N PHE A 31 15.34 -21.52 27.09
CA PHE A 31 16.68 -21.80 26.59
C PHE A 31 16.97 -23.31 26.58
N ARG A 32 16.71 -24.00 27.69
CA ARG A 32 16.95 -25.46 27.79
C ARG A 32 16.08 -26.26 26.84
N GLU A 33 14.82 -25.85 26.66
CA GLU A 33 13.91 -26.46 25.70
C GLU A 33 14.42 -26.31 24.27
N GLN A 34 14.92 -25.14 23.89
CA GLN A 34 15.51 -24.94 22.55
C GLN A 34 16.78 -25.77 22.35
N VAL A 35 17.66 -25.87 23.37
CA VAL A 35 18.86 -26.73 23.30
C VAL A 35 18.45 -28.17 23.03
N GLU A 36 17.42 -28.64 23.71
CA GLU A 36 16.87 -29.99 23.52
C GLU A 36 16.30 -30.19 22.11
N LEU A 37 15.57 -29.22 21.58
CA LEU A 37 15.00 -29.28 20.22
C LEU A 37 16.08 -29.33 19.15
N TYR A 38 17.07 -28.43 19.22
CA TYR A 38 18.19 -28.43 18.26
C TYR A 38 18.96 -29.75 18.30
N LEU A 39 19.26 -30.28 19.48
CA LEU A 39 20.00 -31.54 19.60
C LEU A 39 19.19 -32.76 19.18
N LYS A 40 17.86 -32.71 19.33
CA LYS A 40 16.98 -33.73 18.77
C LYS A 40 17.05 -33.73 17.24
N ASP A 41 16.94 -32.57 16.61
CA ASP A 41 17.00 -32.44 15.15
C ASP A 41 18.36 -32.91 14.60
N VAL A 42 19.44 -32.68 15.34
CA VAL A 42 20.79 -33.18 15.00
C VAL A 42 20.88 -34.70 15.11
N ASP A 43 20.38 -35.29 16.19
CA ASP A 43 20.38 -36.75 16.36
C ASP A 43 19.58 -37.46 15.26
N GLU A 44 18.64 -36.76 14.62
CA GLU A 44 17.83 -37.26 13.51
C GLU A 44 18.52 -37.07 12.13
N ASN A 45 19.60 -36.27 12.01
CA ASN A 45 20.30 -35.95 10.77
C ASN A 45 21.82 -36.28 10.87
N GLU A 46 22.25 -37.45 10.35
CA GLU A 46 23.55 -38.11 10.61
C GLU A 46 24.84 -37.44 10.04
N ASP A 47 24.83 -36.18 9.59
CA ASP A 47 25.85 -35.65 8.66
C ASP A 47 27.00 -34.78 9.23
N CYS A 48 27.09 -34.49 10.55
CA CYS A 48 28.28 -33.79 11.10
C CYS A 48 28.71 -34.24 12.52
N SER A 49 29.86 -33.72 13.00
CA SER A 49 30.51 -34.16 14.25
C SER A 49 29.78 -33.66 15.52
N LYS A 50 29.80 -34.46 16.59
CA LYS A 50 29.07 -34.19 17.85
C LYS A 50 29.50 -32.91 18.58
N GLU A 51 30.75 -32.51 18.43
CA GLU A 51 31.32 -31.35 19.14
C GLU A 51 30.88 -30.03 18.48
N GLU A 52 30.82 -29.99 17.14
CA GLU A 52 30.38 -28.82 16.37
C GLU A 52 28.88 -28.54 16.56
N TRP A 53 28.05 -29.59 16.65
CA TRP A 53 26.62 -29.46 16.89
C TRP A 53 26.28 -29.06 18.32
N GLY A 54 27.03 -29.59 19.30
CA GLY A 54 26.86 -29.19 20.70
C GLY A 54 26.97 -27.68 20.83
N GLU A 55 28.13 -27.10 20.53
CA GLU A 55 28.36 -25.67 20.71
C GLU A 55 27.39 -24.81 19.88
N SER A 56 27.06 -25.26 18.66
CA SER A 56 26.07 -24.60 17.82
C SER A 56 24.67 -24.59 18.46
N SER A 57 24.23 -25.68 19.09
CA SER A 57 22.92 -25.75 19.75
C SER A 57 22.79 -24.75 20.91
N LEU A 58 23.84 -24.57 21.72
CA LEU A 58 23.86 -23.58 22.79
C LEU A 58 23.79 -22.15 22.24
N ARG A 59 24.53 -21.87 21.16
CA ARG A 59 24.50 -20.55 20.50
C ARG A 59 23.14 -20.26 19.89
N CYS A 60 22.61 -21.16 19.05
CA CYS A 60 21.31 -20.98 18.41
C CYS A 60 20.17 -20.81 19.43
N SER A 61 20.21 -21.56 20.54
CA SER A 61 19.22 -21.42 21.62
C SER A 61 19.32 -20.09 22.34
N TRP A 62 20.53 -19.55 22.49
CA TRP A 62 20.74 -18.23 23.07
C TRP A 62 20.28 -17.13 22.13
N ASP A 63 20.58 -17.23 20.84
CA ASP A 63 20.11 -16.30 19.81
C ASP A 63 18.58 -16.30 19.79
N TYR A 64 17.94 -17.47 19.78
CA TYR A 64 16.50 -17.61 19.88
C TYR A 64 15.93 -16.88 21.10
N VAL A 65 16.45 -17.14 22.31
CA VAL A 65 15.95 -16.51 23.54
C VAL A 65 16.17 -15.00 23.54
N THR A 66 17.29 -14.54 22.98
CA THR A 66 17.60 -13.11 22.85
C THR A 66 16.58 -12.42 21.94
N HIS A 67 16.27 -12.99 20.78
CA HIS A 67 15.25 -12.44 19.88
C HIS A 67 13.84 -12.55 20.46
N TYR A 68 13.50 -13.68 21.07
CA TYR A 68 12.20 -13.91 21.70
C TYR A 68 11.90 -12.86 22.78
N SER A 69 12.83 -12.69 23.72
CA SER A 69 12.70 -11.70 24.79
C SER A 69 12.67 -10.27 24.26
N ALA A 70 13.45 -9.96 23.22
CA ALA A 70 13.42 -8.65 22.57
C ALA A 70 12.04 -8.34 21.94
N GLN A 71 11.39 -9.31 21.30
CA GLN A 71 10.05 -9.11 20.75
C GLN A 71 9.01 -8.89 21.85
N LEU A 72 9.06 -9.67 22.93
CA LEU A 72 8.17 -9.45 24.09
C LEU A 72 8.38 -8.08 24.74
N ASN A 73 9.63 -7.62 24.85
CA ASN A 73 9.96 -6.30 25.39
C ASN A 73 9.48 -5.16 24.49
N ARG A 74 9.30 -5.40 23.19
CA ARG A 74 8.64 -4.48 22.25
C ARG A 74 7.10 -4.47 22.38
N GLY A 75 6.54 -5.39 23.17
CA GLY A 75 5.10 -5.50 23.42
C GLY A 75 4.40 -6.54 22.57
N HIS A 76 5.12 -7.29 21.73
CA HIS A 76 4.54 -8.37 20.93
C HIS A 76 4.02 -9.52 21.80
N GLY A 77 3.05 -10.26 21.29
CA GLY A 77 2.56 -11.49 21.89
C GLY A 77 3.55 -12.65 21.78
N THR A 78 3.31 -13.69 22.58
CA THR A 78 4.16 -14.89 22.62
C THR A 78 4.22 -15.61 21.27
N LEU A 79 3.12 -15.62 20.52
CA LEU A 79 3.05 -16.30 19.22
C LEU A 79 3.95 -15.62 18.20
N TRP A 80 3.91 -14.29 18.12
CA TRP A 80 4.80 -13.50 17.27
C TRP A 80 6.26 -13.71 17.67
N ALA A 81 6.56 -13.55 18.96
CA ALA A 81 7.91 -13.73 19.47
C ALA A 81 8.47 -15.12 19.15
N THR A 82 7.65 -16.17 19.24
CA THR A 82 8.06 -17.55 18.92
C THR A 82 8.44 -17.72 17.44
N TYR A 83 7.58 -17.30 16.51
CA TYR A 83 7.86 -17.48 15.08
C TYR A 83 8.96 -16.56 14.58
N TYR A 84 8.98 -15.31 15.04
CA TYR A 84 10.01 -14.35 14.67
C TYR A 84 11.39 -14.84 15.14
N ALA A 85 11.52 -15.26 16.40
CA ALA A 85 12.78 -15.74 16.95
C ALA A 85 13.29 -17.03 16.29
N LYS A 86 12.37 -17.88 15.81
CA LYS A 86 12.72 -19.15 15.16
C LYS A 86 13.52 -18.95 13.87
N GLU A 87 13.24 -17.90 13.12
CA GLU A 87 13.89 -17.63 11.83
C GLU A 87 15.13 -16.72 11.95
N CYS A 88 15.37 -16.11 13.11
CA CYS A 88 16.47 -15.17 13.32
C CYS A 88 17.88 -15.78 13.20
N PHE A 89 18.05 -17.10 13.21
CA PHE A 89 19.37 -17.74 13.05
C PHE A 89 20.03 -17.45 11.68
N LEU A 90 19.26 -16.95 10.71
CA LEU A 90 19.75 -16.55 9.39
C LEU A 90 20.02 -15.04 9.26
N GLU A 91 19.83 -14.26 10.33
CA GLU A 91 19.88 -12.79 10.31
C GLU A 91 18.97 -12.17 9.22
N ASP A 92 17.91 -12.89 8.85
CA ASP A 92 16.98 -12.51 7.79
C ASP A 92 15.68 -11.98 8.40
N GLU A 93 15.63 -10.65 8.59
CA GLU A 93 14.45 -9.96 9.12
C GLU A 93 13.22 -10.18 8.25
N GLU A 94 13.37 -10.22 6.92
CA GLU A 94 12.25 -10.45 6.01
C GLU A 94 11.63 -11.82 6.25
N LYS A 95 12.46 -12.86 6.37
CA LYS A 95 11.98 -14.21 6.64
C LYS A 95 11.32 -14.32 8.02
N ALA A 96 11.94 -13.74 9.05
CA ALA A 96 11.40 -13.75 10.40
C ALA A 96 10.07 -13.02 10.54
N PHE A 97 9.97 -11.83 9.93
CA PHE A 97 8.71 -11.09 9.85
C PHE A 97 7.66 -11.89 9.09
N THR A 98 8.01 -12.40 7.91
CA THR A 98 7.10 -13.12 7.01
C THR A 98 6.51 -14.35 7.70
N GLU A 99 7.34 -15.18 8.33
CA GLU A 99 6.88 -16.38 9.03
C GLU A 99 5.95 -16.03 10.21
N ALA A 100 6.32 -15.02 11.02
CA ALA A 100 5.49 -14.57 12.14
C ALA A 100 4.15 -14.00 11.66
N TRP A 101 4.18 -13.10 10.68
CA TRP A 101 2.98 -12.49 10.11
C TRP A 101 2.04 -13.53 9.50
N TYR A 102 2.52 -14.35 8.56
CA TYR A 102 1.64 -15.26 7.82
C TYR A 102 1.08 -16.36 8.72
N THR A 103 1.85 -16.83 9.70
CA THR A 103 1.37 -17.86 10.61
C THR A 103 0.23 -17.33 11.48
N ILE A 104 0.38 -16.13 12.03
CA ILE A 104 -0.68 -15.52 12.85
C ILE A 104 -1.86 -15.12 11.98
N TRP A 105 -1.63 -14.48 10.83
CA TRP A 105 -2.69 -13.98 9.95
C TRP A 105 -3.60 -15.08 9.43
N LYS A 106 -3.04 -16.27 9.17
CA LYS A 106 -3.80 -17.44 8.72
C LYS A 106 -4.87 -17.87 9.73
N ASP A 107 -4.56 -17.75 11.02
CA ASP A 107 -5.41 -18.25 12.09
C ASP A 107 -6.25 -17.13 12.75
N ASP A 108 -5.66 -15.96 12.96
CA ASP A 108 -6.30 -14.78 13.55
C ASP A 108 -5.80 -13.47 12.90
N LYS A 109 -6.58 -12.97 11.95
CA LYS A 109 -6.29 -11.71 11.25
C LYS A 109 -6.29 -10.49 12.17
N SER A 110 -7.14 -10.46 13.20
CA SER A 110 -7.23 -9.31 14.11
C SER A 110 -6.00 -9.23 14.99
N LEU A 111 -5.52 -10.37 15.48
CA LEU A 111 -4.28 -10.46 16.21
C LEU A 111 -3.09 -10.09 15.31
N ALA A 112 -3.03 -10.62 14.09
CA ALA A 112 -1.95 -10.30 13.14
C ALA A 112 -1.83 -8.79 12.90
N LEU A 113 -2.95 -8.10 12.64
CA LEU A 113 -2.97 -6.64 12.49
C LEU A 113 -2.51 -5.91 13.75
N THR A 114 -2.83 -6.42 14.94
CA THR A 114 -2.33 -5.86 16.20
C THR A 114 -0.81 -5.99 16.29
N GLU A 115 -0.27 -7.16 15.98
CA GLU A 115 1.19 -7.40 15.97
C GLU A 115 1.89 -6.54 14.91
N LEU A 116 1.31 -6.37 13.73
CA LEU A 116 1.83 -5.49 12.69
C LEU A 116 1.92 -4.03 13.14
N ASN A 117 0.92 -3.54 13.87
CA ASN A 117 0.96 -2.19 14.45
C ASN A 117 2.09 -2.05 15.49
N ILE A 118 2.34 -3.08 16.30
CA ILE A 118 3.45 -3.09 17.27
C ILE A 118 4.79 -3.07 16.51
N TYR A 119 4.94 -3.89 15.46
CA TYR A 119 6.12 -3.89 14.61
C TYR A 119 6.39 -2.50 14.02
N CYS A 120 5.36 -1.89 13.41
CA CYS A 120 5.46 -0.56 12.81
C CYS A 120 5.78 0.53 13.83
N SER A 121 5.29 0.40 15.08
CA SER A 121 5.59 1.36 16.15
C SER A 121 7.09 1.38 16.51
N GLY A 122 7.79 0.26 16.32
CA GLY A 122 9.23 0.14 16.52
C GLY A 122 10.10 0.72 15.39
N LEU A 123 9.50 1.07 14.24
CA LEU A 123 10.23 1.64 13.11
C LEU A 123 10.49 3.14 13.33
N ASP A 124 11.72 3.58 13.07
CA ASP A 124 12.11 5.00 13.02
C ASP A 124 11.68 5.63 11.67
N LYS A 125 10.36 5.66 11.47
CA LYS A 125 9.67 6.16 10.28
C LYS A 125 8.48 7.01 10.70
N ASP A 126 8.01 7.88 9.81
CA ASP A 126 6.84 8.72 10.08
C ASP A 126 5.51 7.93 10.02
N GLU A 127 4.42 8.59 10.41
CA GLU A 127 3.09 7.98 10.46
C GLU A 127 2.53 7.61 9.08
N PHE A 128 2.89 8.35 8.03
CA PHE A 128 2.43 8.10 6.67
C PHE A 128 3.07 6.85 6.08
N TYR A 129 4.38 6.71 6.29
CA TYR A 129 5.11 5.50 6.00
C TYR A 129 4.47 4.29 6.68
N LYS A 130 4.25 4.40 8.00
CA LYS A 130 3.68 3.30 8.80
C LYS A 130 2.29 2.93 8.31
N ALA A 131 1.44 3.91 8.01
CA ALA A 131 0.11 3.67 7.47
C ALA A 131 0.17 2.89 6.14
N GLN A 132 1.04 3.29 5.21
CA GLN A 132 1.17 2.60 3.92
C GLN A 132 1.85 1.25 3.99
N PHE A 133 2.82 1.07 4.88
CA PHE A 133 3.38 -0.23 5.13
C PHE A 133 2.31 -1.20 5.67
N ILE A 134 1.48 -0.73 6.61
CA ILE A 134 0.36 -1.53 7.15
C ILE A 134 -0.64 -1.89 6.04
N ASP A 135 -1.04 -0.93 5.20
CA ASP A 135 -1.97 -1.18 4.09
C ASP A 135 -1.39 -2.19 3.09
N ALA A 136 -0.14 -2.01 2.66
CA ALA A 136 0.52 -2.91 1.73
C ALA A 136 0.60 -4.36 2.26
N ILE A 137 1.07 -4.55 3.51
CA ILE A 137 1.14 -5.88 4.14
C ILE A 137 -0.26 -6.48 4.31
N SER A 138 -1.26 -5.68 4.69
CA SER A 138 -2.64 -6.13 4.83
C SER A 138 -3.25 -6.61 3.51
N ASN A 139 -2.80 -6.03 2.40
CA ASN A 139 -3.13 -6.43 1.03
C ASN A 139 -2.21 -7.54 0.47
N LEU A 140 -1.47 -8.23 1.34
CA LEU A 140 -0.59 -9.37 1.01
C LEU A 140 0.57 -9.02 0.07
N CYS A 141 1.03 -7.76 0.10
CA CYS A 141 2.27 -7.37 -0.54
C CYS A 141 3.47 -8.05 0.15
N LEU A 142 4.52 -8.36 -0.62
CA LEU A 142 5.74 -8.94 -0.05
C LEU A 142 6.44 -7.91 0.83
N PHE A 143 7.18 -8.36 1.85
CA PHE A 143 7.82 -7.48 2.84
C PHE A 143 8.68 -6.37 2.22
N LYS A 144 9.58 -6.73 1.29
CA LYS A 144 10.43 -5.77 0.58
C LYS A 144 9.64 -4.80 -0.28
N GLU A 145 8.62 -5.29 -0.98
CA GLU A 145 7.76 -4.47 -1.83
C GLU A 145 6.96 -3.48 -0.96
N ALA A 146 6.39 -3.93 0.16
CA ALA A 146 5.67 -3.09 1.10
C ALA A 146 6.55 -1.96 1.67
N HIS A 147 7.81 -2.25 1.98
CA HIS A 147 8.77 -1.20 2.37
C HIS A 147 8.98 -0.18 1.25
N GLN A 148 9.25 -0.65 0.03
CA GLN A 148 9.45 0.24 -1.12
C GLN A 148 8.24 1.15 -1.36
N LEU A 149 7.03 0.57 -1.38
CA LEU A 149 5.78 1.30 -1.57
C LEU A 149 5.59 2.38 -0.50
N ALA A 150 5.80 2.03 0.77
CA ALA A 150 5.69 2.98 1.87
C ALA A 150 6.75 4.09 1.79
N GLU A 151 7.97 3.79 1.34
CA GLU A 151 9.05 4.77 1.17
C GLU A 151 8.72 5.76 0.05
N GLU A 152 8.31 5.25 -1.11
CA GLU A 152 7.94 6.06 -2.28
C GLU A 152 6.73 6.94 -1.98
N TRP A 153 5.68 6.37 -1.37
CA TRP A 153 4.48 7.11 -1.01
C TRP A 153 4.77 8.24 -0.03
N SER A 154 5.48 7.94 1.08
CA SER A 154 5.83 8.95 2.09
C SER A 154 6.72 10.05 1.50
N ALA A 155 7.69 9.68 0.65
CA ALA A 155 8.55 10.65 -0.03
C ALA A 155 7.73 11.59 -0.94
N ASN A 156 6.82 11.05 -1.76
CA ASN A 156 5.95 11.82 -2.64
C ASN A 156 5.04 12.77 -1.85
N TYR A 157 4.43 12.27 -0.77
CA TYR A 157 3.60 13.09 0.12
C TYR A 157 4.40 14.29 0.68
N HIS A 158 5.53 14.03 1.33
CA HIS A 158 6.36 15.08 1.93
C HIS A 158 6.92 16.05 0.89
N GLN A 159 7.24 15.58 -0.32
CA GLN A 159 7.68 16.45 -1.41
C GLN A 159 6.60 17.48 -1.77
N LYS A 160 5.32 17.05 -1.85
CA LYS A 160 4.21 17.95 -2.18
C LYS A 160 3.86 18.89 -1.02
N ILE A 161 3.91 18.42 0.22
CA ILE A 161 3.80 19.30 1.39
C ILE A 161 4.89 20.38 1.38
N LYS A 162 6.15 20.00 1.14
CA LYS A 162 7.29 20.95 1.07
C LYS A 162 7.16 21.96 -0.07
N SER A 163 6.47 21.62 -1.16
CA SER A 163 6.19 22.55 -2.26
C SER A 163 4.97 23.46 -2.01
N GLY A 164 4.38 23.40 -0.82
CA GLY A 164 3.28 24.27 -0.39
C GLY A 164 1.90 23.77 -0.80
N LYS A 165 1.76 22.50 -1.18
CA LYS A 165 0.45 21.88 -1.46
C LYS A 165 -0.26 21.52 -0.14
N SER A 166 -1.58 21.39 -0.21
CA SER A 166 -2.40 20.93 0.91
C SER A 166 -2.14 19.44 1.21
N GLU A 167 -2.60 18.99 2.38
CA GLU A 167 -2.57 17.57 2.75
C GLU A 167 -3.42 16.71 1.80
N LEU A 168 -4.59 17.20 1.40
CA LEU A 168 -5.47 16.50 0.46
C LEU A 168 -4.77 16.31 -0.89
N HIS A 169 -4.17 17.36 -1.43
CA HIS A 169 -3.44 17.30 -2.68
C HIS A 169 -2.24 16.35 -2.59
N ALA A 170 -1.43 16.47 -1.53
CA ALA A 170 -0.25 15.63 -1.33
C ALA A 170 -0.62 14.15 -1.24
N ARG A 171 -1.71 13.82 -0.53
CA ARG A 171 -2.24 12.46 -0.42
C ARG A 171 -2.70 11.91 -1.77
N LEU A 172 -3.58 12.65 -2.47
CA LEU A 172 -4.09 12.21 -3.78
C LEU A 172 -2.97 12.06 -4.80
N TYR A 173 -1.96 12.93 -4.77
CA TYR A 173 -0.78 12.77 -5.60
C TYR A 173 -0.05 11.47 -5.28
N ALA A 174 0.28 11.24 -4.01
CA ALA A 174 1.03 10.06 -3.58
C ALA A 174 0.29 8.75 -3.90
N ASP A 175 -1.03 8.71 -3.71
CA ASP A 175 -1.89 7.58 -4.06
C ASP A 175 -1.87 7.23 -5.57
N ASN A 176 -1.58 8.21 -6.44
CA ASN A 176 -1.58 8.02 -7.89
C ASN A 176 -0.17 7.89 -8.49
N ALA A 177 0.86 8.41 -7.83
CA ALA A 177 2.21 8.53 -8.38
C ALA A 177 2.95 7.20 -8.56
N GLU A 178 2.50 6.13 -7.89
CA GLU A 178 3.05 4.78 -8.05
C GLU A 178 2.60 4.15 -9.38
N ILE A 179 1.34 4.37 -9.76
CA ILE A 179 0.69 3.68 -10.87
C ILE A 179 0.76 4.51 -12.16
N TYR A 180 0.72 5.84 -12.01
CA TYR A 180 0.57 6.76 -13.11
C TYR A 180 1.75 7.73 -13.23
N SER A 181 1.83 8.42 -14.38
CA SER A 181 2.86 9.44 -14.59
C SER A 181 2.69 10.61 -13.60
N GLU A 182 3.78 11.34 -13.36
CA GLU A 182 3.75 12.59 -12.58
C GLU A 182 2.68 13.57 -13.10
N ILE A 183 2.49 13.63 -14.42
CA ILE A 183 1.51 14.52 -15.06
C ILE A 183 0.09 14.09 -14.68
N TYR A 184 -0.20 12.79 -14.73
CA TYR A 184 -1.49 12.26 -14.31
C TYR A 184 -1.73 12.58 -12.83
N ALA A 185 -0.80 12.22 -11.95
CA ALA A 185 -0.94 12.40 -10.51
C ALA A 185 -1.14 13.87 -10.13
N GLU A 186 -0.37 14.79 -10.71
CA GLU A 186 -0.50 16.23 -10.45
C GLU A 186 -1.83 16.78 -10.98
N LYS A 187 -2.26 16.36 -12.18
CA LYS A 187 -3.53 16.81 -12.76
C LYS A 187 -4.73 16.27 -12.02
N TYR A 188 -4.67 15.01 -11.59
CA TYR A 188 -5.70 14.39 -10.79
C TYR A 188 -5.86 15.15 -9.47
N ALA A 189 -4.79 15.27 -8.68
CA ALA A 189 -4.82 15.90 -7.37
C ALA A 189 -5.25 17.37 -7.44
N SER A 190 -4.72 18.15 -8.39
CA SER A 190 -5.08 19.55 -8.58
C SER A 190 -6.55 19.72 -8.96
N THR A 191 -7.04 18.91 -9.90
CA THR A 191 -8.41 19.03 -10.42
C THR A 191 -9.41 18.60 -9.36
N TYR A 192 -9.14 17.49 -8.67
CA TYR A 192 -9.99 16.97 -7.62
C TYR A 192 -10.21 18.04 -6.53
N GLU A 193 -9.12 18.56 -5.98
CA GLU A 193 -9.18 19.57 -4.91
C GLU A 193 -9.89 20.85 -5.37
N GLN A 194 -9.55 21.36 -6.55
CA GLN A 194 -10.17 22.56 -7.10
C GLN A 194 -11.70 22.45 -7.15
N TYR A 195 -12.25 21.30 -7.56
CA TYR A 195 -13.71 21.16 -7.68
C TYR A 195 -14.39 20.94 -6.33
N LEU A 196 -13.71 20.33 -5.36
CA LEU A 196 -14.20 20.32 -3.98
C LEU A 196 -14.25 21.73 -3.38
N ASP A 197 -13.23 22.56 -3.61
CA ASP A 197 -13.21 23.96 -3.15
C ASP A 197 -14.34 24.79 -3.79
N GLN A 198 -14.81 24.40 -4.97
CA GLN A 198 -15.97 24.99 -5.65
C GLN A 198 -17.33 24.45 -5.14
N GLY A 199 -17.33 23.58 -4.13
CA GLY A 199 -18.53 23.00 -3.55
C GLY A 199 -19.21 21.94 -4.42
N LYS A 200 -18.48 21.34 -5.38
CA LYS A 200 -18.98 20.17 -6.11
C LYS A 200 -18.94 18.93 -5.23
N SER A 201 -19.75 17.93 -5.59
CA SER A 201 -19.73 16.64 -4.90
C SER A 201 -18.43 15.88 -5.17
N GLU A 202 -18.06 15.01 -4.23
CA GLU A 202 -16.91 14.11 -4.39
C GLU A 202 -17.01 13.27 -5.67
N ALA A 203 -18.17 12.70 -5.97
CA ALA A 203 -18.37 11.93 -7.19
C ALA A 203 -18.10 12.74 -8.47
N TYR A 204 -18.45 14.03 -8.47
CA TYR A 204 -18.15 14.93 -9.59
C TYR A 204 -16.64 15.24 -9.65
N ALA A 205 -16.02 15.54 -8.50
CA ALA A 205 -14.59 15.83 -8.41
C ALA A 205 -13.73 14.65 -8.90
N VAL A 206 -14.08 13.41 -8.51
CA VAL A 206 -13.44 12.17 -9.00
C VAL A 206 -13.56 12.07 -10.51
N ALA A 207 -14.79 12.11 -11.05
CA ALA A 207 -15.02 11.91 -12.48
C ALA A 207 -14.28 12.97 -13.32
N ARG A 208 -14.32 14.22 -12.88
CA ARG A 208 -13.63 15.32 -13.55
C ARG A 208 -12.11 15.18 -13.45
N ALA A 209 -11.57 14.82 -12.28
CA ALA A 209 -10.14 14.65 -12.07
C ALA A 209 -9.55 13.51 -12.90
N GLN A 210 -10.22 12.36 -12.96
CA GLN A 210 -9.83 11.23 -13.80
C GLN A 210 -9.77 11.63 -15.27
N LEU A 211 -10.86 12.19 -15.80
CA LEU A 211 -10.94 12.57 -17.20
C LEU A 211 -9.90 13.64 -17.57
N THR A 212 -9.69 14.63 -16.71
CA THR A 212 -8.65 15.65 -16.92
C THR A 212 -7.25 15.02 -16.88
N ALA A 213 -6.94 14.18 -15.89
CA ALA A 213 -5.64 13.54 -15.76
C ALA A 213 -5.32 12.62 -16.96
N GLU A 214 -6.29 11.83 -17.40
CA GLU A 214 -6.17 10.97 -18.60
C GLU A 214 -5.87 11.79 -19.85
N LYS A 215 -6.66 12.83 -20.12
CA LYS A 215 -6.49 13.66 -21.33
C LYS A 215 -5.14 14.37 -21.37
N TYR A 216 -4.71 14.92 -20.24
CA TYR A 216 -3.40 15.55 -20.16
C TYR A 216 -2.27 14.54 -20.27
N ASN A 217 -2.39 13.37 -19.64
CA ASN A 217 -1.39 12.32 -19.73
C ASN A 217 -1.26 11.76 -21.17
N GLU A 218 -2.38 11.47 -21.83
CA GLU A 218 -2.42 11.06 -23.24
C GLU A 218 -1.72 12.09 -24.13
N HIS A 219 -2.05 13.38 -23.97
CA HIS A 219 -1.46 14.42 -24.79
C HIS A 219 0.06 14.53 -24.55
N PHE A 220 0.49 14.57 -23.29
CA PHE A 220 1.92 14.68 -22.96
C PHE A 220 2.75 13.45 -23.32
N PHE A 221 2.11 12.29 -23.50
CA PHE A 221 2.77 11.11 -24.04
C PHE A 221 3.20 11.31 -25.50
N TYR A 222 2.44 12.09 -26.27
CA TYR A 222 2.70 12.34 -27.69
C TYR A 222 3.41 13.67 -27.96
N THR A 223 3.26 14.65 -27.08
CA THR A 223 3.85 15.99 -27.23
C THR A 223 4.50 16.42 -25.91
N SER A 224 5.68 17.04 -25.98
CA SER A 224 6.37 17.53 -24.78
C SER A 224 5.84 18.88 -24.28
N THR A 225 4.92 19.50 -25.02
CA THR A 225 4.33 20.80 -24.72
C THR A 225 2.90 20.86 -25.25
N ILE A 226 2.00 21.50 -24.49
CA ILE A 226 0.62 21.78 -24.92
C ILE A 226 0.55 23.22 -25.42
N GLU A 227 0.13 23.44 -26.66
CA GLU A 227 -0.19 24.78 -27.13
C GLU A 227 -1.48 25.30 -26.50
N LYS A 228 -1.60 26.62 -26.34
CA LYS A 228 -2.77 27.22 -25.66
C LYS A 228 -4.10 26.86 -26.34
N GLU A 229 -4.12 26.79 -27.67
CA GLU A 229 -5.32 26.42 -28.43
C GLU A 229 -5.72 24.97 -28.18
N GLU A 230 -4.75 24.05 -28.16
CA GLU A 230 -4.96 22.64 -27.83
C GLU A 230 -5.46 22.47 -26.40
N GLN A 231 -4.89 23.23 -25.45
CA GLN A 231 -5.37 23.27 -24.08
C GLN A 231 -6.83 23.70 -24.01
N MET A 232 -7.20 24.77 -24.73
CA MET A 232 -8.59 25.25 -24.77
C MET A 232 -9.53 24.21 -25.37
N ASN A 233 -9.11 23.53 -26.44
CA ASN A 233 -9.91 22.48 -27.09
C ASN A 233 -10.10 21.27 -26.16
N MET A 234 -9.06 20.87 -25.42
CA MET A 234 -9.16 19.80 -24.42
C MET A 234 -10.12 20.21 -23.30
N GLU A 235 -9.97 21.40 -22.74
CA GLU A 235 -10.86 21.88 -21.67
C GLU A 235 -12.33 21.94 -22.12
N ASP A 236 -12.59 22.37 -23.35
CA ASP A 236 -13.94 22.39 -23.92
C ASP A 236 -14.51 20.98 -24.13
N ALA A 237 -13.69 20.01 -24.56
CA ALA A 237 -14.09 18.61 -24.67
C ALA A 237 -14.38 17.97 -23.31
N ILE A 238 -13.57 18.25 -22.29
CA ILE A 238 -13.82 17.76 -20.93
C ILE A 238 -15.07 18.42 -20.34
N ALA A 239 -15.33 19.70 -20.64
CA ALA A 239 -16.56 20.39 -20.22
C ALA A 239 -17.82 19.75 -20.83
N GLY A 240 -17.81 19.51 -22.15
CA GLY A 240 -18.91 18.83 -22.85
C GLY A 240 -19.20 17.43 -22.28
N HIS A 241 -18.13 16.66 -21.99
CA HIS A 241 -18.24 15.36 -21.34
C HIS A 241 -18.87 15.45 -19.95
N MET A 242 -18.42 16.39 -19.09
CA MET A 242 -18.95 16.51 -17.74
C MET A 242 -20.42 16.95 -17.72
N ILE A 243 -20.85 17.79 -18.67
CA ILE A 243 -22.27 18.13 -18.80
C ILE A 243 -23.09 16.88 -19.16
N ALA A 244 -22.60 16.06 -20.10
CA ALA A 244 -23.26 14.80 -20.45
C ALA A 244 -23.33 13.84 -19.25
N TRP A 245 -22.24 13.76 -18.48
CA TRP A 245 -22.16 12.96 -17.26
C TRP A 245 -23.19 13.40 -16.20
N GLU A 246 -23.39 14.71 -16.01
CA GLU A 246 -24.43 15.22 -15.11
C GLU A 246 -25.83 14.83 -15.62
N TYR A 247 -26.09 14.94 -16.93
CA TYR A 247 -27.37 14.53 -17.51
C TYR A 247 -27.68 13.04 -17.28
N LEU A 248 -26.69 12.14 -17.41
CA LEU A 248 -26.90 10.71 -17.14
C LEU A 248 -27.45 10.43 -15.75
N ARG A 249 -27.09 11.22 -14.75
CA ARG A 249 -27.62 11.03 -13.39
C ARG A 249 -29.12 11.35 -13.27
N SER A 250 -29.65 12.10 -14.22
CA SER A 250 -31.09 12.40 -14.34
C SER A 250 -31.81 11.53 -15.37
N LEU A 251 -31.08 10.81 -16.21
CA LEU A 251 -31.61 10.07 -17.34
C LEU A 251 -31.33 8.57 -17.14
N ASP A 252 -32.38 7.76 -17.02
CA ASP A 252 -32.27 6.30 -16.85
C ASP A 252 -31.90 5.61 -18.18
N LEU A 253 -30.64 5.79 -18.63
CA LEU A 253 -30.13 5.30 -19.91
C LEU A 253 -29.20 4.10 -19.69
N GLN A 254 -29.43 3.00 -20.43
CA GLN A 254 -28.62 1.78 -20.28
C GLN A 254 -27.22 1.80 -20.93
N GLN A 255 -26.97 2.67 -21.92
CA GLN A 255 -25.67 2.78 -22.60
C GLN A 255 -25.04 4.15 -22.32
N GLU A 256 -24.68 4.37 -21.06
CA GLU A 256 -24.15 5.64 -20.55
C GLU A 256 -22.98 6.20 -21.39
N ALA A 257 -21.96 5.39 -21.66
CA ALA A 257 -20.79 5.80 -22.45
C ALA A 257 -21.17 6.26 -23.87
N ARG A 258 -22.08 5.52 -24.54
CA ARG A 258 -22.57 5.87 -25.88
C ARG A 258 -23.28 7.23 -25.85
N PHE A 259 -24.07 7.51 -24.82
CA PHE A 259 -24.74 8.80 -24.69
C PHE A 259 -23.72 9.94 -24.50
N ILE A 260 -22.73 9.77 -23.64
CA ILE A 260 -21.68 10.77 -23.43
C ILE A 260 -20.94 11.07 -24.74
N ASP A 261 -20.54 10.06 -25.50
CA ASP A 261 -19.83 10.25 -26.77
C ASP A 261 -20.68 11.02 -27.79
N ILE A 262 -21.97 10.66 -27.90
CA ILE A 262 -22.91 11.34 -28.79
C ILE A 262 -23.10 12.79 -28.34
N TYR A 263 -23.35 13.03 -27.04
CA TYR A 263 -23.52 14.38 -26.51
C TYR A 263 -22.28 15.22 -26.75
N ASN A 264 -21.10 14.71 -26.42
CA ASN A 264 -19.84 15.42 -26.55
C ASN A 264 -19.52 15.72 -28.02
N SER A 265 -19.86 14.82 -28.95
CA SER A 265 -19.75 15.07 -30.39
C SER A 265 -20.64 16.22 -30.86
N VAL A 266 -21.91 16.27 -30.41
CA VAL A 266 -22.82 17.39 -30.71
C VAL A 266 -22.32 18.68 -30.06
N TYR A 267 -21.85 18.60 -28.82
CA TYR A 267 -21.31 19.73 -28.08
C TYR A 267 -20.08 20.31 -28.78
N LEU A 268 -19.10 19.51 -29.17
CA LEU A 268 -17.90 19.99 -29.87
C LEU A 268 -18.24 20.56 -31.27
N GLY A 269 -19.20 19.96 -31.98
CA GLY A 269 -19.68 20.45 -33.27
C GLY A 269 -20.65 21.64 -33.21
N ARG A 270 -20.97 22.17 -32.01
CA ARG A 270 -22.00 23.20 -31.81
C ARG A 270 -21.79 24.48 -32.64
N GLY A 271 -20.55 24.79 -33.00
CA GLY A 271 -20.20 25.93 -33.85
C GLY A 271 -20.68 25.80 -35.29
N ASP A 272 -20.77 24.57 -35.79
CA ASP A 272 -21.08 24.26 -37.19
C ASP A 272 -22.53 23.80 -37.40
N ILE A 273 -23.29 23.64 -36.32
CA ILE A 273 -24.69 23.22 -36.36
C ILE A 273 -25.58 24.48 -36.37
N PRO A 274 -26.28 24.81 -37.47
CA PRO A 274 -27.05 26.04 -37.61
C PRO A 274 -28.09 26.26 -36.51
N GLU A 275 -28.70 25.17 -36.03
CA GLU A 275 -29.71 25.15 -34.98
C GLU A 275 -29.14 25.47 -33.59
N ILE A 276 -27.84 25.27 -33.37
CA ILE A 276 -27.17 25.46 -32.08
C ILE A 276 -26.33 26.73 -32.06
N TYR A 277 -25.67 27.06 -33.17
CA TYR A 277 -24.69 28.16 -33.26
C TYR A 277 -25.24 29.51 -32.76
N ARG A 278 -26.52 29.79 -33.02
CA ARG A 278 -27.18 31.05 -32.64
C ARG A 278 -27.70 31.06 -31.19
N LEU A 279 -27.74 29.90 -30.54
CA LEU A 279 -28.20 29.78 -29.15
C LEU A 279 -27.06 30.06 -28.18
N SER A 280 -27.38 30.41 -26.93
CA SER A 280 -26.39 30.59 -25.86
C SER A 280 -26.98 30.17 -24.51
N GLY A 281 -26.11 29.93 -23.53
CA GLY A 281 -26.50 29.48 -22.19
C GLY A 281 -27.37 28.22 -22.22
N THR A 282 -28.37 28.18 -21.33
CA THR A 282 -29.27 27.03 -21.14
C THR A 282 -29.97 26.60 -22.43
N ALA A 283 -30.43 27.54 -23.26
CA ALA A 283 -31.10 27.21 -24.52
C ALA A 283 -30.20 26.42 -25.48
N ARG A 284 -28.88 26.68 -25.44
CA ARG A 284 -27.90 25.92 -26.23
C ARG A 284 -27.75 24.51 -25.67
N GLU A 285 -27.59 24.38 -24.36
CA GLU A 285 -27.41 23.09 -23.68
C GLU A 285 -28.63 22.17 -23.87
N GLU A 286 -29.84 22.71 -23.74
CA GLU A 286 -31.09 21.98 -24.00
C GLU A 286 -31.15 21.49 -25.45
N LYS A 287 -30.72 22.31 -26.42
CA LYS A 287 -30.72 21.90 -27.83
C LYS A 287 -29.69 20.81 -28.13
N ILE A 288 -28.52 20.89 -27.50
CA ILE A 288 -27.48 19.84 -27.59
C ILE A 288 -28.05 18.53 -27.01
N LEU A 289 -28.67 18.58 -25.83
CA LEU A 289 -29.30 17.43 -25.19
C LEU A 289 -30.39 16.80 -26.07
N GLU A 290 -31.30 17.62 -26.62
CA GLU A 290 -32.36 17.17 -27.52
C GLU A 290 -31.78 16.39 -28.71
N MET A 291 -30.77 16.96 -29.36
CA MET A 291 -30.12 16.32 -30.52
C MET A 291 -29.34 15.07 -30.13
N ALA A 292 -28.69 15.06 -28.96
CA ALA A 292 -27.97 13.89 -28.45
C ALA A 292 -28.94 12.73 -28.17
N LEU A 293 -30.08 12.99 -27.53
CA LEU A 293 -31.12 11.98 -27.26
C LEU A 293 -31.75 11.46 -28.57
N GLN A 294 -32.00 12.33 -29.55
CA GLN A 294 -32.49 11.90 -30.86
C GLN A 294 -31.51 10.97 -31.59
N ARG A 295 -30.21 11.20 -31.44
CA ARG A 295 -29.16 10.34 -32.01
C ARG A 295 -28.99 9.03 -31.23
N TYR A 296 -29.10 9.08 -29.91
CA TYR A 296 -28.99 7.91 -29.03
C TYR A 296 -30.11 6.89 -29.27
N ASN A 297 -31.34 7.37 -29.52
CA ASN A 297 -32.52 6.54 -29.76
C ASN A 297 -32.65 5.99 -31.19
N LYS A 298 -31.71 6.32 -32.08
CA LYS A 298 -31.57 5.70 -33.41
C LYS A 298 -30.59 4.54 -33.36
#